data_AF-A0A7M3LSX4-F1
#
_entry.id   AF-A0A7M3LSX4-F1
#
_cell.length_a   1.000
_cell.length_b   1.000
_cell.length_c   1.000
_cell.angle_alpha   90.00
_cell.angle_beta   90.00
_cell.angle_gamma   90.00
#
_symmetry.space_group_name_H-M   'P 1'
#
loop_
_entity.id
_entity.type
_entity.pdbx_description
1 polymer ?
#
loop_
_entity_poly.entity_id
_entity_poly.type
_entity_poly.pdbx_seq_one_letter_code
_entity_poly.pdbx_strand_id
1 'polypeptide(L)'
;MSRGSIARRSWASFTGGRRTSPPRAAERGRAGYALWQRAWASFTGVILPPRPVHVPASAPQQAPAHRLQARPVAPGWFPLPPLPTAGALTASGSDTVVLEAASPDGRAAFLLRHPAGNASEYSLELMMRGAYDEDRPLLATVTYARPDGHKRVLLVPVVSGRFGPAASYVRLRGFGPGATWAATGPSPVPADADWAPATVVDSVGAALNETTRDAWRRVREFVSDGVRDVIDGALR
;
A
#
# COMPACT_ATOMS: atom_id res chain seq x y z
N MET A 1 26.63 35.82 -15.71
CA MET A 1 26.22 34.46 -16.10
C MET A 1 27.04 33.46 -15.31
N SER A 2 26.43 32.70 -14.40
CA SER A 2 27.00 31.45 -13.85
C SER A 2 25.91 30.66 -13.13
N ARG A 3 25.87 29.36 -13.44
CA ARG A 3 24.95 28.32 -12.95
C ARG A 3 25.43 27.80 -11.58
N GLY A 4 24.51 27.44 -10.69
CA GLY A 4 24.75 26.56 -9.53
C GLY A 4 23.39 26.00 -9.06
N SER A 5 23.04 24.75 -9.36
CA SER A 5 23.43 23.51 -8.65
C SER A 5 23.13 23.56 -7.15
N ILE A 6 21.90 23.16 -6.78
CA ILE A 6 21.49 22.91 -5.40
C ILE A 6 21.42 21.40 -5.21
N ALA A 7 22.57 20.81 -4.95
CA ALA A 7 22.71 19.45 -4.42
C ALA A 7 23.79 19.50 -3.33
N ARG A 8 23.38 19.78 -2.08
CA ARG A 8 24.08 19.45 -0.82
C ARG A 8 23.48 20.26 0.34
N ARG A 9 22.80 19.58 1.26
CA ARG A 9 22.74 19.86 2.71
C ARG A 9 21.74 18.87 3.33
N SER A 10 22.02 18.14 4.38
CA SER A 10 23.24 18.00 5.18
C SER A 10 23.00 16.85 6.15
N TRP A 11 23.82 15.81 6.02
CA TRP A 11 24.12 14.87 7.10
C TRP A 11 24.94 15.63 8.15
N ALA A 12 24.33 15.99 9.27
CA ALA A 12 25.05 16.53 10.42
C ALA A 12 24.20 16.37 11.68
N SER A 13 24.29 15.20 12.33
CA SER A 13 23.94 15.01 13.76
C SER A 13 24.44 13.61 14.20
N PHE A 14 25.75 13.39 14.18
CA PHE A 14 26.36 12.16 14.68
C PHE A 14 27.62 12.44 15.49
N THR A 15 27.59 13.44 16.38
CA THR A 15 28.53 13.59 17.51
C THR A 15 27.98 14.58 18.54
N GLY A 16 27.89 14.18 19.80
CA GLY A 16 27.98 15.12 20.93
C GLY A 16 26.87 15.10 21.99
N GLY A 17 27.18 14.51 23.15
CA GLY A 17 26.96 15.21 24.43
C GLY A 17 25.83 14.72 25.34
N ARG A 18 26.18 13.94 26.37
CA ARG A 18 25.39 13.79 27.61
C ARG A 18 25.29 15.14 28.33
N ARG A 19 24.09 15.53 28.75
CA ARG A 19 23.86 16.36 29.96
C ARG A 19 22.65 15.83 30.72
N THR A 20 22.87 15.56 32.00
CA THR A 20 21.90 15.14 33.02
C THR A 20 21.31 16.35 33.73
N SER A 21 19.99 16.41 33.87
CA SER A 21 19.26 17.06 34.97
C SER A 21 17.81 16.54 35.03
N PRO A 22 17.31 16.04 36.19
CA PRO A 22 15.88 15.82 36.48
C PRO A 22 15.36 16.90 37.46
N PRO A 23 14.13 16.85 38.03
CA PRO A 23 12.84 16.26 37.63
C PRO A 23 11.65 17.26 37.72
N ARG A 24 10.45 16.93 37.17
CA ARG A 24 9.17 16.90 37.91
C ARG A 24 7.96 16.48 37.06
N ALA A 25 7.25 15.50 37.63
CA ALA A 25 5.81 15.25 37.66
C ALA A 25 4.94 15.45 36.40
N ALA A 26 4.57 14.29 35.82
CA ALA A 26 3.20 13.86 35.51
C ALA A 26 2.31 14.78 34.65
N GLU A 27 2.24 14.48 33.35
CA GLU A 27 0.97 14.54 32.63
C GLU A 27 0.69 13.24 31.87
N ARG A 28 -0.41 12.64 32.29
CA ARG A 28 -1.12 11.53 31.67
C ARG A 28 -1.55 11.96 30.26
N GLY A 29 -0.91 11.43 29.23
CA GLY A 29 -1.33 11.73 27.85
C GLY A 29 -0.69 10.86 26.76
N ARG A 30 -0.18 9.67 27.08
CA ARG A 30 0.54 8.82 26.11
C ARG A 30 0.10 7.36 26.11
N ALA A 31 -1.19 7.10 26.28
CA ALA A 31 -1.78 5.78 26.04
C ALA A 31 -2.65 5.84 24.77
N GLY A 32 -2.41 4.94 23.81
CA GLY A 32 -3.33 4.75 22.66
C GLY A 32 -2.75 4.89 21.24
N TYR A 33 -1.47 5.23 21.07
CA TYR A 33 -0.78 5.25 19.76
C TYR A 33 0.30 4.17 19.73
N ALA A 34 0.37 3.40 18.64
CA ALA A 34 1.41 2.39 18.43
C ALA A 34 2.79 3.06 18.33
N LEU A 35 3.85 2.35 18.76
CA LEU A 35 5.21 2.90 18.86
C LEU A 35 5.71 3.51 17.53
N TRP A 36 5.32 2.91 16.40
CA TRP A 36 5.67 3.38 15.06
C TRP A 36 4.92 4.65 14.63
N GLN A 37 3.66 4.85 15.04
CA GLN A 37 2.93 6.10 14.76
C GLN A 37 3.63 7.29 15.41
N ARG A 38 4.25 7.07 16.58
CA ARG A 38 5.06 8.08 17.26
C ARG A 38 6.39 8.30 16.54
N ALA A 39 7.05 7.23 16.11
CA ALA A 39 8.32 7.32 15.38
C ALA A 39 8.18 8.03 14.03
N TRP A 40 7.12 7.71 13.28
CA TRP A 40 6.79 8.37 12.01
C TRP A 40 6.45 9.85 12.21
N ALA A 41 5.62 10.18 13.21
CA ALA A 41 5.30 11.57 13.54
C ALA A 41 6.53 12.38 13.97
N SER A 42 7.46 11.78 14.72
CA SER A 42 8.75 12.40 15.05
C SER A 42 9.67 12.56 13.85
N PHE A 43 9.61 11.66 12.86
CA PHE A 43 10.42 11.74 11.64
C PHE A 43 9.91 12.79 10.65
N THR A 44 8.59 12.99 10.57
CA THR A 44 7.96 13.94 9.62
C THR A 44 7.64 15.31 10.21
N GLY A 45 7.90 15.52 11.52
CA GLY A 45 7.63 16.79 12.21
C GLY A 45 6.14 17.07 12.46
N VAL A 46 5.29 16.04 12.37
CA VAL A 46 3.84 16.17 12.54
C VAL A 46 3.46 16.01 14.01
N ILE A 47 2.76 17.00 14.58
CA ILE A 47 2.20 16.90 15.94
C ILE A 47 0.89 16.12 15.86
N LEU A 48 0.84 14.95 16.50
CA LEU A 48 -0.37 14.14 16.59
C LEU A 48 -1.41 14.84 17.49
N PRO A 49 -2.66 15.06 17.03
CA PRO A 49 -3.69 15.63 17.86
C PRO A 49 -4.11 14.67 19.00
N PRO A 50 -4.54 15.19 20.16
CA PRO A 50 -5.16 14.36 21.19
C PRO A 50 -6.47 13.77 20.64
N ARG A 51 -6.64 12.45 20.78
CA ARG A 51 -7.88 11.78 20.38
C ARG A 51 -9.01 12.27 21.29
N PRO A 52 -10.21 12.61 20.77
CA PRO A 52 -11.34 12.98 21.62
C PRO A 52 -11.70 11.79 22.53
N VAL A 53 -11.74 12.07 23.83
CA VAL A 53 -12.19 11.12 24.85
C VAL A 53 -13.68 10.85 24.61
N HIS A 54 -14.00 9.65 24.15
CA HIS A 54 -15.38 9.17 24.17
C HIS A 54 -15.76 8.92 25.64
N VAL A 55 -16.62 9.80 26.17
CA VAL A 55 -17.41 9.52 27.36
C VAL A 55 -18.43 8.44 26.98
N PRO A 56 -18.53 7.30 27.67
CA PRO A 56 -19.56 6.33 27.39
C PRO A 56 -20.90 6.89 27.89
N ALA A 57 -21.70 7.43 26.96
CA ALA A 57 -23.12 7.62 27.19
C ALA A 57 -23.80 6.25 27.08
N SER A 58 -24.32 5.75 28.20
CA SER A 58 -25.19 4.59 28.25
C SER A 58 -26.38 4.79 27.30
N ALA A 59 -26.50 3.94 26.27
CA ALA A 59 -27.68 3.88 25.42
C ALA A 59 -28.17 2.41 25.33
N PRO A 60 -29.49 2.20 25.28
CA PRO A 60 -30.12 0.90 25.50
C PRO A 60 -29.86 -0.07 24.35
N GLN A 61 -29.85 -1.35 24.73
CA GLN A 61 -29.64 -2.53 23.91
C GLN A 61 -30.55 -2.54 22.67
N GLN A 62 -30.00 -2.15 21.52
CA GLN A 62 -30.61 -2.30 20.20
C GLN A 62 -30.24 -3.69 19.63
N ALA A 63 -31.27 -4.40 19.17
CA ALA A 63 -31.22 -5.75 18.63
C ALA A 63 -30.15 -5.92 17.52
N PRO A 64 -29.56 -7.12 17.37
CA PRO A 64 -28.44 -7.33 16.45
C PRO A 64 -28.87 -7.09 15.00
N ALA A 65 -28.36 -6.00 14.42
CA ALA A 65 -28.40 -5.78 12.99
C ALA A 65 -27.75 -6.99 12.29
N HIS A 66 -28.40 -7.48 11.24
CA HIS A 66 -27.92 -8.54 10.37
C HIS A 66 -26.44 -8.33 10.04
N ARG A 67 -25.58 -9.15 10.68
CA ARG A 67 -24.18 -9.31 10.32
C ARG A 67 -24.17 -9.82 8.88
N LEU A 68 -23.94 -8.91 7.92
CA LEU A 68 -23.64 -9.28 6.54
C LEU A 68 -22.53 -10.32 6.62
N GLN A 69 -22.88 -11.58 6.33
CA GLN A 69 -21.95 -12.68 6.43
C GLN A 69 -20.80 -12.36 5.48
N ALA A 70 -19.61 -12.16 6.05
CA ALA A 70 -18.39 -12.10 5.28
C ALA A 70 -18.30 -13.43 4.51
N ARG A 71 -18.49 -13.36 3.19
CA ARG A 71 -18.32 -14.50 2.30
C ARG A 71 -16.93 -15.09 2.60
N PRO A 72 -16.79 -16.41 2.77
CA PRO A 72 -15.48 -17.00 3.03
C PRO A 72 -14.56 -16.65 1.88
N VAL A 73 -13.57 -15.84 2.21
CA VAL A 73 -12.48 -15.46 1.33
C VAL A 73 -11.57 -16.69 1.24
N ALA A 74 -11.20 -17.12 0.02
CA ALA A 74 -10.38 -18.31 -0.18
C ALA A 74 -9.08 -18.25 0.65
N PRO A 75 -8.48 -19.38 1.07
CA PRO A 75 -7.24 -19.37 1.84
C PRO A 75 -6.17 -18.48 1.21
N GLY A 76 -5.50 -17.66 2.03
CA GLY A 76 -4.46 -16.72 1.57
C GLY A 76 -4.97 -15.35 1.08
N TRP A 77 -6.27 -15.20 0.89
CA TRP A 77 -6.89 -13.91 0.58
C TRP A 77 -7.39 -13.20 1.84
N PHE A 78 -7.40 -11.87 1.81
CA PHE A 78 -8.00 -11.04 2.85
C PHE A 78 -8.68 -9.82 2.23
N PRO A 79 -9.77 -9.33 2.84
CA PRO A 79 -10.47 -8.14 2.35
C PRO A 79 -9.62 -6.88 2.61
N LEU A 80 -9.60 -5.98 1.62
CA LEU A 80 -9.06 -4.63 1.81
C LEU A 80 -10.17 -3.68 2.28
N PRO A 81 -9.87 -2.68 3.12
CA PRO A 81 -10.90 -1.79 3.64
C PRO A 81 -11.60 -1.04 2.50
N PRO A 82 -12.93 -0.86 2.55
CA PRO A 82 -13.65 -0.17 1.49
C PRO A 82 -13.24 1.31 1.42
N LEU A 83 -13.20 1.86 0.21
CA LEU A 83 -13.06 3.30 0.06
C LEU A 83 -14.39 3.98 0.42
N PRO A 84 -14.41 4.95 1.36
CA PRO A 84 -15.63 5.64 1.76
C PRO A 84 -16.23 6.41 0.58
N THR A 85 -17.57 6.37 0.45
CA THR A 85 -18.33 7.17 -0.52
C THR A 85 -18.14 8.66 -0.22
N ALA A 86 -17.98 9.49 -1.26
CA ALA A 86 -17.57 10.88 -1.16
C ALA A 86 -18.38 11.69 -0.11
N GLY A 87 -17.66 12.45 0.72
CA GLY A 87 -18.19 13.25 1.83
C GLY A 87 -17.21 13.42 3.01
N ALA A 88 -16.17 12.59 3.10
CA ALA A 88 -15.22 12.58 4.21
C ALA A 88 -13.75 12.86 3.82
N LEU A 89 -13.46 13.12 2.54
CA LEU A 89 -12.10 13.32 2.03
C LEU A 89 -11.94 14.75 1.49
N THR A 90 -11.50 15.67 2.34
CA THR A 90 -11.02 16.99 1.90
C THR A 90 -9.60 16.83 1.36
N ALA A 91 -9.49 16.47 0.08
CA ALA A 91 -8.21 16.35 -0.60
C ALA A 91 -7.63 17.76 -0.87
N SER A 92 -6.58 18.13 -0.13
CA SER A 92 -5.72 19.26 -0.47
C SER A 92 -4.87 18.88 -1.69
N GLY A 93 -5.36 19.16 -2.90
CA GLY A 93 -4.64 19.43 -4.16
C GLY A 93 -3.40 18.60 -4.57
N SER A 94 -3.08 17.49 -3.91
CA SER A 94 -1.85 16.71 -4.06
C SER A 94 -2.15 15.22 -4.17
N ASP A 95 -1.19 14.44 -4.67
CA ASP A 95 -1.26 12.98 -4.64
C ASP A 95 -1.28 12.52 -3.18
N THR A 96 -2.44 12.02 -2.73
CA THR A 96 -2.66 11.67 -1.33
C THR A 96 -2.93 10.19 -1.17
N VAL A 97 -2.37 9.62 -0.10
CA VAL A 97 -2.78 8.30 0.38
C VAL A 97 -4.15 8.47 1.02
N VAL A 98 -5.16 7.84 0.42
CA VAL A 98 -6.55 7.91 0.89
C VAL A 98 -6.90 6.73 1.80
N LEU A 99 -6.13 5.64 1.71
CA LEU A 99 -6.33 4.44 2.52
C LEU A 99 -5.03 3.63 2.63
N GLU A 100 -4.74 3.13 3.83
CA GLU A 100 -3.66 2.19 4.10
C GLU A 100 -4.23 0.91 4.71
N ALA A 101 -3.77 -0.23 4.21
CA ALA A 101 -4.02 -1.54 4.78
C ALA A 101 -2.72 -2.34 4.87
N ALA A 102 -2.67 -3.32 5.78
CA ALA A 102 -1.56 -4.24 5.89
C ALA A 102 -2.02 -5.67 5.59
N SER A 103 -1.11 -6.49 5.07
CA SER A 103 -1.32 -7.94 5.04
C SER A 103 -1.50 -8.49 6.47
N PRO A 104 -2.22 -9.62 6.64
CA PRO A 104 -2.46 -10.21 7.98
C PRO A 104 -1.18 -10.55 8.75
N ASP A 105 -0.10 -10.88 8.04
CA ASP A 105 1.22 -11.16 8.61
C ASP A 105 2.06 -9.89 8.85
N GLY A 106 1.54 -8.70 8.51
CA GLY A 106 2.20 -7.42 8.67
C GLY A 106 3.40 -7.17 7.76
N ARG A 107 3.70 -8.07 6.81
CA ARG A 107 4.88 -7.98 5.92
C ARG A 107 4.67 -7.06 4.71
N ALA A 108 3.44 -6.72 4.36
CA ALA A 108 3.14 -5.87 3.23
C ALA A 108 2.16 -4.75 3.61
N ALA A 109 2.36 -3.57 3.03
CA ALA A 109 1.45 -2.44 3.09
C ALA A 109 0.84 -2.20 1.70
N PHE A 110 -0.46 -1.94 1.68
CA PHE A 110 -1.26 -1.62 0.51
C PHE A 110 -1.76 -0.18 0.69
N LEU A 111 -1.17 0.76 -0.05
CA LEU A 111 -1.56 2.17 -0.01
C LEU A 111 -2.37 2.50 -1.25
N LEU A 112 -3.64 2.86 -1.04
CA LEU A 112 -4.48 3.41 -2.09
C LEU A 112 -4.20 4.91 -2.18
N ARG A 113 -3.86 5.36 -3.38
CA ARG A 113 -3.58 6.76 -3.69
C ARG A 113 -4.61 7.31 -4.67
N HIS A 114 -4.87 8.60 -4.52
CA HIS A 114 -5.67 9.38 -5.43
C HIS A 114 -4.80 10.49 -6.04
N PRO A 115 -4.48 10.42 -7.34
CA PRO A 115 -3.62 11.38 -8.00
C PRO A 115 -4.30 12.74 -8.11
N ALA A 116 -3.55 13.80 -7.79
CA ALA A 116 -4.05 15.16 -7.89
C ALA A 116 -4.50 15.48 -9.33
N GLY A 117 -5.70 16.07 -9.47
CA GLY A 117 -6.19 16.57 -10.76
C GLY A 117 -6.82 15.53 -11.69
N ASN A 118 -6.81 14.23 -11.33
CA ASN A 118 -7.48 13.19 -12.12
C ASN A 118 -8.45 12.40 -11.24
N ALA A 119 -9.64 12.95 -11.05
CA ALA A 119 -10.62 12.48 -10.05
C ALA A 119 -11.09 11.03 -10.25
N SER A 120 -10.88 10.47 -11.44
CA SER A 120 -11.50 9.21 -11.86
C SER A 120 -10.59 7.98 -11.73
N GLU A 121 -9.33 8.12 -11.35
CA GLU A 121 -8.39 7.00 -11.43
C GLU A 121 -7.60 6.82 -10.13
N TYR A 122 -7.77 5.66 -9.50
CA TYR A 122 -7.02 5.29 -8.30
C TYR A 122 -5.77 4.49 -8.66
N SER A 123 -4.80 4.52 -7.77
CA SER A 123 -3.56 3.75 -7.88
C SER A 123 -3.25 3.06 -6.57
N LEU A 124 -2.61 1.90 -6.67
CA LEU A 124 -2.16 1.10 -5.54
C LEU A 124 -0.64 1.11 -5.49
N GLU A 125 -0.10 1.49 -4.36
CA GLU A 125 1.30 1.26 -4.00
C GLU A 125 1.36 0.06 -3.05
N LEU A 126 2.03 -0.99 -3.47
CA LEU A 126 2.32 -2.17 -2.67
C LEU A 126 3.77 -2.08 -2.18
N MET A 127 3.98 -2.12 -0.87
CA MET A 127 5.31 -2.02 -0.26
C MET A 127 5.57 -3.18 0.70
N MET A 128 6.77 -3.75 0.65
CA MET A 128 7.24 -4.70 1.65
C MET A 128 7.73 -3.97 2.90
N ARG A 129 7.41 -4.54 4.07
CA ARG A 129 7.87 -4.09 5.37
C ARG A 129 9.02 -4.99 5.83
N GLY A 130 10.17 -4.37 6.07
CA GLY A 130 11.40 -5.07 6.46
C GLY A 130 12.29 -5.41 5.27
N ALA A 131 13.47 -5.96 5.56
CA ALA A 131 14.36 -6.47 4.54
C ALA A 131 13.77 -7.76 3.95
N TYR A 132 13.73 -7.82 2.62
CA TYR A 132 13.38 -9.01 1.87
C TYR A 132 14.58 -9.30 0.96
N ASP A 133 15.24 -10.41 1.23
CA ASP A 133 16.48 -10.83 0.56
C ASP A 133 16.25 -12.20 -0.07
N GLU A 134 15.27 -12.27 -0.96
CA GLU A 134 15.09 -13.45 -1.80
C GLU A 134 15.32 -13.07 -3.26
N ASP A 135 16.04 -13.94 -3.97
CA ASP A 135 16.36 -13.76 -5.39
C ASP A 135 15.11 -13.87 -6.29
N ARG A 136 14.05 -14.49 -5.78
CA ARG A 136 12.80 -14.72 -6.50
C ARG A 136 11.83 -13.54 -6.26
N PRO A 137 11.22 -12.97 -7.32
CA PRO A 137 10.21 -11.94 -7.17
C PRO A 137 9.03 -12.47 -6.35
N LEU A 138 8.48 -11.59 -5.51
CA LEU A 138 7.19 -11.81 -4.87
C LEU A 138 6.07 -11.38 -5.79
N LEU A 139 4.89 -11.93 -5.56
CA LEU A 139 3.66 -11.55 -6.23
C LEU A 139 2.53 -11.46 -5.22
N ALA A 140 1.80 -10.35 -5.24
CA ALA A 140 0.48 -10.27 -4.65
C ALA A 140 -0.58 -10.27 -5.76
N THR A 141 -1.72 -10.91 -5.50
CA THR A 141 -2.89 -10.78 -6.36
C THR A 141 -3.87 -9.82 -5.72
N VAL A 142 -4.38 -8.86 -6.50
CA VAL A 142 -5.39 -7.90 -6.08
C VAL A 142 -6.63 -8.10 -6.92
N THR A 143 -7.80 -8.06 -6.29
CA THR A 143 -9.06 -8.12 -7.01
C THR A 143 -10.03 -7.06 -6.53
N TYR A 144 -10.81 -6.51 -7.45
CA TYR A 144 -11.84 -5.52 -7.14
C TYR A 144 -13.02 -5.63 -8.10
N ALA A 145 -14.20 -5.28 -7.61
CA ALA A 145 -15.38 -5.07 -8.43
C ALA A 145 -15.30 -3.71 -9.12
N ARG A 146 -15.58 -3.68 -10.42
CA ARG A 146 -15.80 -2.45 -11.18
C ARG A 146 -17.27 -2.02 -11.10
N PRO A 147 -17.59 -0.75 -11.39
CA PRO A 147 -18.97 -0.25 -11.43
C PRO A 147 -19.89 -1.01 -12.40
N ASP A 148 -19.33 -1.63 -13.44
CA ASP A 148 -20.05 -2.46 -14.41
C ASP A 148 -20.39 -3.87 -13.88
N GLY A 149 -20.05 -4.17 -12.62
CA GLY A 149 -20.26 -5.47 -11.99
C GLY A 149 -19.20 -6.52 -12.31
N HIS A 150 -18.28 -6.24 -13.24
CA HIS A 150 -17.21 -7.18 -13.57
C HIS A 150 -16.09 -7.12 -12.53
N LYS A 151 -15.57 -8.31 -12.19
CA LYS A 151 -14.42 -8.46 -11.29
C LYS A 151 -13.12 -8.31 -12.09
N ARG A 152 -12.22 -7.44 -11.63
CA ARG A 152 -10.88 -7.30 -12.16
C ARG A 152 -9.89 -8.05 -11.28
N VAL A 153 -8.89 -8.66 -11.90
CA VAL A 153 -7.76 -9.29 -11.22
C VAL A 153 -6.49 -8.60 -11.72
N LEU A 154 -5.60 -8.24 -10.79
CA LEU A 154 -4.28 -7.69 -11.09
C LEU A 154 -3.23 -8.51 -10.33
N LEU A 155 -2.17 -8.83 -11.03
CA LEU A 155 -0.95 -9.41 -10.48
C LEU A 155 0.02 -8.26 -10.20
N VAL A 156 0.54 -8.16 -8.98
CA VAL A 156 1.42 -7.06 -8.56
C VAL A 156 2.74 -7.66 -8.11
N PRO A 157 3.75 -7.72 -8.99
CA PRO A 157 5.05 -8.24 -8.63
C PRO A 157 5.79 -7.24 -7.76
N VAL A 158 6.63 -7.71 -6.85
CA VAL A 158 7.51 -6.88 -6.06
C VAL A 158 8.90 -7.49 -6.08
N VAL A 159 9.90 -6.66 -6.37
CA VAL A 159 11.31 -7.01 -6.29
C VAL A 159 12.01 -6.07 -5.34
N SER A 160 13.09 -6.56 -4.73
CA SER A 160 13.97 -5.71 -3.93
C SER A 160 14.60 -4.66 -4.83
N GLY A 161 14.29 -3.40 -4.53
CA GLY A 161 14.87 -2.26 -5.24
C GLY A 161 16.33 -2.07 -4.85
N ARG A 162 17.13 -1.52 -5.77
CA ARG A 162 18.51 -1.13 -5.46
C ARG A 162 18.59 -0.05 -4.38
N PHE A 163 17.56 0.79 -4.31
CA PHE A 163 17.45 1.89 -3.36
C PHE A 163 16.02 1.94 -2.82
N GLY A 164 15.88 2.06 -1.50
CA GLY A 164 14.56 2.13 -0.84
C GLY A 164 13.90 0.77 -0.61
N PRO A 165 12.66 0.77 -0.08
CA PRO A 165 11.91 -0.46 0.18
C PRO A 165 11.49 -1.13 -1.12
N ALA A 166 11.34 -2.46 -1.09
CA ALA A 166 10.77 -3.21 -2.20
C ALA A 166 9.31 -2.79 -2.40
N ALA A 167 9.01 -2.23 -3.58
CA ALA A 167 7.73 -1.58 -3.83
C ALA A 167 7.30 -1.66 -5.29
N SER A 168 5.98 -1.67 -5.50
CA SER A 168 5.36 -1.57 -6.82
C SER A 168 4.21 -0.60 -6.81
N TYR A 169 4.00 0.07 -7.95
CA TYR A 169 2.99 1.09 -8.13
C TYR A 169 2.18 0.80 -9.39
N VAL A 170 0.89 0.54 -9.20
CA VAL A 170 -0.03 0.10 -10.25
C VAL A 170 -1.29 0.93 -10.30
N ARG A 171 -1.87 1.03 -11.48
CA ARG A 171 -3.12 1.71 -11.76
C ARG A 171 -4.31 0.77 -11.56
N LEU A 172 -5.34 1.23 -10.85
CA LEU A 172 -6.57 0.48 -10.63
C LEU A 172 -7.67 0.97 -11.58
N ARG A 173 -7.58 0.57 -12.86
CA ARG A 173 -8.54 1.01 -13.89
C ARG A 173 -9.97 0.59 -13.56
N GLY A 174 -10.86 1.58 -13.45
CA GLY A 174 -12.26 1.36 -13.14
C GLY A 174 -12.52 0.98 -11.68
N PHE A 175 -11.55 1.15 -10.78
CA PHE A 175 -11.78 1.13 -9.35
C PHE A 175 -12.46 2.42 -8.89
N GLY A 176 -13.34 2.34 -7.88
CA GLY A 176 -14.03 3.51 -7.36
C GLY A 176 -14.60 3.32 -5.95
N PRO A 177 -15.21 4.38 -5.39
CA PRO A 177 -15.84 4.32 -4.07
C PRO A 177 -16.88 3.20 -3.97
N GLY A 178 -16.94 2.54 -2.81
CA GLY A 178 -17.86 1.42 -2.59
C GLY A 178 -17.45 0.09 -3.26
N ALA A 179 -16.36 0.06 -4.04
CA ALA A 179 -15.85 -1.19 -4.61
C ALA A 179 -15.44 -2.17 -3.51
N THR A 180 -15.94 -3.41 -3.59
CA THR A 180 -15.41 -4.51 -2.79
C THR A 180 -14.12 -4.99 -3.42
N TRP A 181 -13.08 -5.14 -2.61
CA TRP A 181 -11.77 -5.53 -3.07
C TRP A 181 -11.01 -6.32 -2.01
N ALA A 182 -10.08 -7.14 -2.46
CA ALA A 182 -9.31 -8.07 -1.64
C ALA A 182 -7.93 -8.28 -2.26
N ALA A 183 -7.00 -8.75 -1.44
CA ALA A 183 -5.66 -9.10 -1.90
C ALA A 183 -5.18 -10.41 -1.28
N THR A 184 -4.17 -11.00 -1.89
CA THR A 184 -3.31 -12.00 -1.24
C THR A 184 -2.11 -11.32 -0.59
N GLY A 185 -1.51 -11.99 0.40
CA GLY A 185 -0.16 -11.62 0.82
C GLY A 185 0.85 -11.84 -0.33
N PRO A 186 1.93 -11.07 -0.41
CA PRO A 186 3.00 -11.35 -1.36
C PRO A 186 3.63 -12.73 -1.08
N SER A 187 3.69 -13.57 -2.09
CA SER A 187 4.35 -14.88 -2.05
C SER A 187 5.30 -15.04 -3.24
N PRO A 188 6.33 -15.89 -3.16
CA PRO A 188 7.23 -16.11 -4.29
C PRO A 188 6.45 -16.52 -5.55
N VAL A 189 6.86 -15.99 -6.71
CA VAL A 189 6.25 -16.36 -8.00
C VAL A 189 6.33 -17.87 -8.22
N PRO A 190 5.22 -18.58 -8.47
CA PRO A 190 5.24 -20.01 -8.77
C PRO A 190 5.86 -20.27 -10.14
N ALA A 191 6.59 -21.38 -10.27
CA ALA A 191 7.24 -21.76 -11.54
C ALA A 191 6.22 -22.24 -12.59
N ASP A 192 5.13 -22.82 -12.14
CA ASP A 192 4.01 -23.38 -12.88
C ASP A 192 2.81 -22.41 -12.96
N ALA A 193 3.08 -21.10 -12.91
CA ALA A 193 2.05 -20.07 -13.04
C ALA A 193 1.17 -20.27 -14.29
N ASP A 194 -0.13 -20.42 -14.08
CA ASP A 194 -1.15 -20.69 -15.10
C ASP A 194 -2.04 -19.46 -15.39
N TRP A 195 -1.49 -18.25 -15.20
CA TRP A 195 -2.25 -17.02 -15.33
C TRP A 195 -2.80 -16.82 -16.74
N ALA A 196 -4.07 -16.42 -16.80
CA ALA A 196 -4.70 -16.08 -18.08
C ALA A 196 -3.93 -14.95 -18.80
N PRO A 197 -3.63 -15.07 -20.10
CA PRO A 197 -2.84 -14.08 -20.84
C PRO A 197 -3.39 -12.65 -20.73
N ALA A 198 -4.71 -12.49 -20.80
CA ALA A 198 -5.36 -11.19 -20.64
C ALA A 198 -5.06 -10.55 -19.28
N THR A 199 -5.07 -11.34 -18.19
CA THR A 199 -4.73 -10.87 -16.84
C THR A 199 -3.28 -10.39 -16.78
N VAL A 200 -2.34 -11.10 -17.42
CA VAL A 200 -0.92 -10.70 -17.47
C VAL A 200 -0.76 -9.39 -18.23
N VAL A 201 -1.33 -9.26 -19.43
CA VAL A 201 -1.30 -8.03 -20.23
C VAL A 201 -1.88 -6.86 -19.45
N ASP A 202 -3.03 -7.07 -18.81
CA ASP A 202 -3.70 -6.05 -18.00
C ASP A 202 -2.88 -5.61 -16.80
N SER A 203 -2.16 -6.55 -16.17
CA SER A 203 -1.33 -6.29 -14.99
C SER A 203 -0.02 -5.59 -15.34
N VAL A 204 0.64 -5.97 -16.44
CA VAL A 204 1.80 -5.26 -16.97
C VAL A 204 1.41 -3.84 -17.40
N GLY A 205 0.30 -3.69 -18.12
CA GLY A 205 -0.24 -2.40 -18.56
C GLY A 205 -0.75 -1.50 -17.43
N ALA A 206 -0.89 -2.04 -16.22
CA ALA A 206 -1.21 -1.28 -15.01
C ALA A 206 0.03 -0.65 -14.34
N ALA A 207 1.26 -1.09 -14.66
CA ALA A 207 2.47 -0.55 -14.07
C ALA A 207 2.62 0.96 -14.32
N LEU A 208 2.80 1.75 -13.26
CA LEU A 208 2.88 3.21 -13.32
C LEU A 208 4.31 3.76 -13.27
N ASN A 209 5.31 2.94 -12.93
CA ASN A 209 6.70 3.35 -12.85
C ASN A 209 7.65 2.26 -13.36
N GLU A 210 8.90 2.64 -13.60
CA GLU A 210 9.92 1.74 -14.13
C GLU A 210 10.26 0.61 -13.16
N THR A 211 10.27 0.87 -11.84
CA THR A 211 10.47 -0.17 -10.82
C THR A 211 9.48 -1.33 -10.93
N THR A 212 8.21 -1.03 -11.20
CA THR A 212 7.18 -2.07 -11.37
C THR A 212 7.36 -2.81 -12.70
N ARG A 213 7.81 -2.13 -13.76
CA ARG A 213 8.15 -2.77 -15.04
C ARG A 213 9.38 -3.66 -14.91
N ASP A 214 10.38 -3.24 -14.14
CA ASP A 214 11.55 -4.06 -13.78
C ASP A 214 11.15 -5.30 -12.98
N ALA A 215 10.21 -5.16 -12.04
CA ALA A 215 9.66 -6.30 -11.33
C ALA A 215 9.05 -7.33 -12.31
N TRP A 216 8.32 -6.88 -13.32
CA TRP A 216 7.82 -7.75 -14.41
C TRP A 216 8.93 -8.38 -15.25
N ARG A 217 10.00 -7.63 -15.56
CA ARG A 217 11.19 -8.20 -16.24
C ARG A 217 11.84 -9.31 -15.41
N ARG A 218 11.83 -9.20 -14.08
CA ARG A 218 12.34 -10.26 -13.21
C ARG A 218 11.39 -11.46 -13.15
N VAL A 219 10.07 -11.25 -13.09
CA VAL A 219 9.05 -12.33 -13.11
C VAL A 219 9.23 -13.25 -14.31
N ARG A 220 9.50 -12.70 -15.50
CA ARG A 220 9.61 -13.46 -16.75
C ARG A 220 10.70 -14.56 -16.70
N GLU A 221 11.66 -14.42 -15.80
CA GLU A 221 12.77 -15.37 -15.61
C GLU A 221 12.37 -16.59 -14.76
N PHE A 222 11.20 -16.54 -14.11
CA PHE A 222 10.73 -17.57 -13.17
C PHE A 222 9.45 -18.28 -13.60
N VAL A 223 8.90 -17.95 -14.77
CA VAL A 223 7.66 -18.51 -15.32
C VAL A 223 7.94 -19.31 -16.59
N SER A 224 6.93 -20.07 -17.03
CA SER A 224 6.95 -20.82 -18.29
C SER A 224 7.13 -19.90 -19.51
N ASP A 225 7.65 -20.47 -20.60
CA ASP A 225 7.92 -19.72 -21.84
C ASP A 225 6.65 -19.04 -22.40
N GLY A 226 5.50 -19.71 -22.31
CA GLY A 226 4.22 -19.14 -22.76
C GLY A 226 3.82 -17.88 -21.98
N VAL A 227 4.02 -17.84 -20.66
CA VAL A 227 3.75 -16.64 -19.85
C VAL A 227 4.84 -15.58 -20.08
N ARG A 228 6.11 -15.99 -20.23
CA ARG A 228 7.22 -15.10 -20.55
C ARG A 228 6.95 -14.31 -21.83
N ASP A 229 6.51 -14.97 -22.90
CA ASP A 229 6.21 -14.33 -24.18
C ASP A 229 5.11 -13.27 -24.05
N VAL A 230 4.09 -13.54 -23.22
CA VAL A 230 3.01 -12.57 -22.93
C VAL A 230 3.55 -11.37 -22.17
N ILE A 231 4.40 -11.58 -21.16
CA ILE A 231 5.05 -10.49 -20.40
C ILE A 231 5.92 -9.65 -21.35
N ASP A 232 6.75 -10.29 -22.16
CA ASP A 232 7.64 -9.60 -23.11
C ASP A 232 6.86 -8.82 -24.17
N GLY A 233 5.73 -9.36 -24.64
CA GLY A 233 4.82 -8.65 -25.53
C GLY A 233 4.20 -7.41 -24.88
N ALA A 234 3.80 -7.51 -23.61
CA ALA A 234 3.19 -6.39 -22.88
C ALA A 234 4.19 -5.33 -22.37
N LEU A 235 5.48 -5.67 -22.28
CA LEU A 235 6.56 -4.77 -21.87
C LEU A 235 7.19 -3.95 -23.01
N ARG A 236 6.87 -4.27 -24.27
CA ARG A 236 7.27 -3.48 -25.44
C ARG A 236 6.52 -2.14 -25.48
#